data_AF-A0A402DPT1-F1
#
_entry.id   AF-A0A402DPT1-F1
#
_cell.length_a   1.000
_cell.length_b   1.000
_cell.length_c   1.000
_cell.angle_alpha   90.00
_cell.angle_beta   90.00
_cell.angle_gamma   90.00
#
_symmetry.space_group_name_H-M   'P 1'
#
loop_
_entity.id
_entity.type
_entity.pdbx_description
1 polymer ?
#
loop_
_entity_poly.entity_id
_entity_poly.type
_entity_poly.pdbx_seq_one_letter_code
_entity_poly.pdbx_strand_id
1 'polypeptide(L)' 'MDAGWHDAHVLGQGAPMDARIAWHLEHAAACGCRAVPRTVVEELERRGIPVPEREDR' A
#
# COMPACT_ATOMS: atom_id res chain seq x y z
N MET A 1 -4.91 7.72 -11.54
CA MET A 1 -4.43 6.37 -11.90
C MET A 1 -3.11 6.58 -12.62
N ASP A 2 -1.99 6.43 -11.93
CA ASP A 2 -0.67 6.61 -12.53
C ASP A 2 -0.16 5.25 -12.98
N ALA A 3 -0.41 4.94 -14.25
CA ALA A 3 -0.03 3.66 -14.85
C ALA A 3 1.48 3.37 -14.72
N GLY A 4 2.32 4.40 -14.73
CA GLY A 4 3.78 4.25 -14.62
C GLY A 4 4.24 3.70 -13.27
N TRP A 5 3.57 4.06 -12.17
CA TRP A 5 3.93 3.54 -10.85
C TRP A 5 3.56 2.06 -10.72
N HIS A 6 2.38 1.68 -11.22
CA HIS A 6 1.94 0.28 -11.21
C HIS A 6 2.85 -0.65 -12.04
N ASP A 7 3.36 -0.16 -13.17
CA ASP A 7 4.27 -0.92 -14.04
C ASP A 7 5.65 -1.11 -13.41
N ALA A 8 6.18 -0.05 -12.78
CA ALA A 8 7.49 -0.09 -12.10
C ALA A 8 7.45 -0.84 -10.76
N HIS A 9 6.32 -0.81 -10.05
CA HIS A 9 6.13 -1.45 -8.75
C HIS A 9 5.07 -2.55 -8.86
N VAL A 10 5.35 -3.62 -9.61
CA VAL A 10 4.49 -4.81 -9.58
C VAL A 10 4.87 -5.69 -8.39
N LEU A 11 3.94 -5.89 -7.47
CA LEU A 11 4.14 -6.83 -6.38
C LEU A 11 3.89 -8.27 -6.87
N GLY A 12 4.93 -9.11 -6.81
CA GLY A 12 4.85 -10.51 -7.21
C GLY A 12 3.88 -11.34 -6.36
N GLN A 13 3.36 -12.43 -6.93
CA GLN A 13 2.52 -13.38 -6.19
C GLN A 13 3.32 -14.02 -5.05
N GLY A 14 2.72 -14.07 -3.86
CA GLY A 14 3.36 -14.65 -2.68
C GLY A 14 4.35 -13.72 -1.96
N ALA A 15 4.42 -12.44 -2.32
CA ALA A 15 5.23 -11.47 -1.59
C ALA A 15 4.90 -11.51 -0.07
N PRO A 16 5.91 -11.43 0.81
CA PRO A 16 5.72 -11.44 2.25
C PRO A 16 4.90 -10.23 2.70
N MET A 17 4.32 -10.31 3.90
CA MET A 17 3.46 -9.25 4.42
C MET A 17 4.18 -7.90 4.51
N ASP A 18 5.45 -7.90 4.94
CA ASP A 18 6.28 -6.69 4.99
C ASP A 18 6.42 -6.01 3.63
N ALA A 19 6.62 -6.79 2.56
CA ALA A 19 6.69 -6.27 1.20
C ALA A 19 5.33 -5.73 0.74
N ARG A 20 4.22 -6.37 1.13
CA ARG A 20 2.87 -5.84 0.87
C ARG A 20 2.65 -4.50 1.57
N ILE A 21 3.05 -4.39 2.83
CA ILE A 21 2.93 -3.16 3.61
C ILE A 21 3.71 -2.04 2.92
N ALA A 22 5.00 -2.24 2.67
CA ALA A 22 5.86 -1.24 2.04
C ALA A 22 5.27 -0.78 0.70
N TRP A 23 4.85 -1.74 -0.13
CA TRP A 23 4.21 -1.47 -1.41
C TRP A 23 2.95 -0.61 -1.27
N HIS A 24 2.07 -0.93 -0.33
CA HIS A 24 0.82 -0.18 -0.13
C HIS A 24 1.06 1.21 0.46
N LEU A 25 2.09 1.40 1.29
CA LEU A 25 2.48 2.71 1.80
C LEU A 25 3.01 3.61 0.66
N GLU A 26 3.90 3.08 -0.18
CA GLU A 26 4.40 3.78 -1.36
C GLU A 26 3.28 4.05 -2.38
N HIS A 27 2.39 3.07 -2.60
CA HIS A 27 1.23 3.21 -3.48
C HIS A 27 0.32 4.35 -3.04
N ALA A 28 0.01 4.40 -1.73
CA ALA A 28 -0.83 5.43 -1.14
C ALA A 28 -0.21 6.83 -1.31
N ALA A 29 1.11 6.96 -1.12
CA ALA A 29 1.83 8.22 -1.28
C ALA A 29 2.00 8.67 -2.74
N ALA A 30 2.25 7.73 -3.66
CA ALA A 30 2.55 8.04 -5.06
C ALA A 30 1.29 8.18 -5.93
N CYS A 31 0.31 7.29 -5.76
CA CYS A 31 -0.86 7.22 -6.64
C CYS A 31 -2.19 7.34 -5.89
N GLY A 32 -2.34 6.70 -4.73
CA GLY A 32 -3.57 6.76 -3.93
C GLY A 32 -4.82 6.21 -4.61
N CYS A 33 -4.71 5.52 -5.76
CA CYS A 33 -5.86 5.13 -6.57
C CYS A 33 -6.75 4.07 -5.92
N ARG A 34 -6.24 3.37 -4.90
CA ARG A 34 -6.95 2.33 -4.17
C ARG A 34 -6.63 2.45 -2.68
N ALA A 35 -7.64 2.21 -1.84
CA ALA A 35 -7.46 2.09 -0.40
C ALA A 35 -6.53 0.92 -0.04
N VAL A 36 -5.76 1.08 1.04
CA VAL A 36 -4.97 -0.01 1.63
C VAL A 36 -5.91 -1.17 2.01
N PRO A 37 -5.63 -2.41 1.58
CA PRO A 37 -6.50 -3.54 1.88
C PRO A 37 -6.55 -3.84 3.38
N ARG A 38 -7.70 -4.33 3.85
CA ARG A 38 -7.97 -4.59 5.28
C ARG A 38 -6.89 -5.43 5.96
N THR A 39 -6.39 -6.48 5.31
CA THR A 39 -5.34 -7.34 5.89
C THR A 39 -4.03 -6.60 6.16
N VAL A 40 -3.72 -5.58 5.36
CA VAL A 40 -2.52 -4.74 5.53
C VAL A 40 -2.78 -3.67 6.59
N VAL A 41 -3.99 -3.12 6.65
CA VAL A 41 -4.44 -2.22 7.74
C VAL A 41 -4.34 -2.92 9.10
N GLU A 42 -4.92 -4.12 9.24
CA GLU A 42 -4.89 -4.89 10.49
C GLU A 42 -3.46 -5.20 10.93
N GLU A 43 -2.56 -5.48 9.98
CA GLU A 43 -1.15 -5.72 10.28
C GLU A 43 -0.41 -4.43 10.68
N LEU A 44 -0.70 -3.30 10.03
CA LEU A 44 -0.17 -1.98 10.39
C LEU A 44 -0.62 -1.58 11.81
N GLU A 45 -1.90 -1.75 12.13
CA GLU A 45 -2.46 -1.53 13.46
C GLU A 45 -1.80 -2.42 14.51
N ARG A 46 -1.63 -3.72 14.22
CA ARG A 46 -0.93 -4.66 15.10
C ARG A 46 0.51 -4.22 15.39
N ARG A 47 1.15 -3.55 14.43
CA ARG A 47 2.52 -3.03 14.54
C ARG A 47 2.58 -1.62 15.14
N GLY A 48 1.45 -0.98 15.39
CA GLY A 48 1.38 0.42 15.85
C GLY A 48 1.85 1.43 14.80
N ILE A 49 1.78 1.07 13.52
CA ILE A 49 2.17 1.95 12.41
C ILE A 49 0.91 2.68 11.92
N PRO A 50 0.92 4.02 11.81
CA PRO A 50 -0.23 4.76 11.31
C PRO A 50 -0.49 4.40 9.84
N VAL A 51 -1.75 4.07 9.53
CA VAL A 51 -2.19 3.81 8.16
C VAL A 51 -2.39 5.14 7.46
N PRO A 52 -1.78 5.38 6.28
CA PRO A 52 -2.06 6.59 5.52
C PRO A 52 -3.54 6.57 5.12
N GLU A 53 -4.32 7.50 5.68
CA GLU A 53 -5.66 7.78 5.21
C GLU A 53 -5.57 8.26 3.77
N ARG A 54 -6.57 7.92 2.94
CA ARG A 54 -6.61 8.40 1.55
C ARG A 54 -6.59 9.92 1.60
N GLU A 55 -5.50 10.55 1.17
CA GLU A 55 -5.50 11.98 0.90
C GLU A 55 -6.44 12.21 -0.29
N ASP A 56 -7.66 12.63 0.01
CA ASP A 56 -8.62 13.13 -0.96
C ASP A 56 -8.02 14.44 -1.52
N ARG A 57 -7.23 14.32 -2.58
CA ARG A 57 -6.63 15.45 -3.30
C ARG A 57 -7.12 15.50 -4.74
#